data_AF-A0A9X0BCZ8-F1
#
_entry.id   AF-A0A9X0BCZ8-F1
#
_cell.length_a   1.000
_cell.length_b   1.000
_cell.length_c   1.000
_cell.angle_alpha   90.00
_cell.angle_beta   90.00
_cell.angle_gamma   90.00
#
_symmetry.space_group_name_H-M   'P 1'
#
loop_
_entity.id
_entity.type
_entity.pdbx_description
1 polymer ?
#
loop_
_entity_poly.entity_id
_entity_poly.type
_entity_poly.pdbx_seq_one_letter_code
_entity_poly.pdbx_strand_id
1 'polypeptide(L)'
;MPKAHGLLSDEWREQLLSLEQNGNAPFLTQGSLAQIEEAYGAPADDLRISYLLNEDHGRLPTRAYFQICGLDLLRDETFLWEKLLAKHSGTQSKIDLYSGLPHGFWRFLHSKASSDWLDDLIEGFRLLLLANEGSRVAEEAKLNVKGL
;
A
#
# COMPACT_ATOMS: atom_id res chain seq x y z
N MET A 1 -6.44 -8.38 -1.94
CA MET A 1 -6.90 -9.79 -2.04
C MET A 1 -6.61 -10.26 -3.46
N PRO A 2 -5.54 -11.03 -3.69
CA PRO A 2 -5.23 -11.58 -5.00
C PRO A 2 -6.37 -12.28 -5.72
N LYS A 3 -7.26 -12.97 -4.99
CA LYS A 3 -8.46 -13.60 -5.58
C LYS A 3 -9.40 -12.61 -6.28
N ALA A 4 -9.35 -11.33 -5.92
CA ALA A 4 -10.16 -10.27 -6.50
C ALA A 4 -9.53 -9.61 -7.74
N HIS A 5 -8.24 -9.88 -8.03
CA HIS A 5 -7.55 -9.21 -9.14
C HIS A 5 -8.23 -9.46 -10.49
N GLY A 6 -8.82 -10.64 -10.69
CA GLY A 6 -9.59 -10.97 -11.90
C GLY A 6 -10.92 -10.23 -12.05
N LEU A 7 -11.37 -9.51 -11.01
CA LEU A 7 -12.59 -8.71 -11.02
C LEU A 7 -12.30 -7.22 -11.29
N LEU A 8 -11.04 -6.80 -11.28
CA LEU A 8 -10.63 -5.46 -11.67
C LEU A 8 -10.70 -5.29 -13.19
N SER A 9 -10.85 -4.05 -13.65
CA SER A 9 -10.66 -3.72 -15.07
C SER A 9 -9.23 -4.04 -15.52
N ASP A 10 -9.05 -4.27 -16.82
CA ASP A 10 -7.72 -4.52 -17.39
C ASP A 10 -6.74 -3.38 -17.11
N GLU A 11 -7.20 -2.12 -17.18
CA GLU A 11 -6.42 -0.93 -16.84
C GLU A 11 -5.73 -1.04 -15.47
N TRP A 12 -6.44 -1.53 -14.46
CA TRP A 12 -5.92 -1.64 -13.10
C TRP A 12 -5.19 -2.96 -12.85
N ARG A 13 -5.72 -4.06 -13.39
CA ARG A 13 -5.15 -5.40 -13.23
C ARG A 13 -3.74 -5.51 -13.80
N GLU A 14 -3.47 -4.91 -14.95
CA GLU A 14 -2.16 -4.94 -15.60
C GLU A 14 -1.05 -4.24 -14.80
N GLN A 15 -1.42 -3.43 -13.79
CA GLN A 15 -0.46 -2.76 -12.91
C GLN A 15 -0.06 -3.61 -11.69
N LEU A 16 -0.75 -4.73 -11.43
CA LEU A 16 -0.55 -5.55 -10.23
C LEU A 16 0.44 -6.69 -10.48
N LEU A 17 1.71 -6.34 -10.67
CA LEU A 17 2.78 -7.28 -11.05
C LEU A 17 3.47 -7.92 -9.84
N SER A 18 3.40 -7.29 -8.66
CA SER A 18 4.11 -7.70 -7.46
C SER A 18 3.73 -9.10 -6.99
N LEU A 19 2.50 -9.53 -7.26
CA LEU A 19 2.05 -10.87 -6.92
C LEU A 19 2.92 -11.95 -7.57
N GLU A 20 3.27 -11.77 -8.85
CA GLU A 20 4.16 -12.66 -9.59
C GLU A 20 5.63 -12.39 -9.24
N GLN A 21 6.06 -11.12 -9.29
CA GLN A 21 7.46 -10.72 -9.07
C GLN A 21 7.99 -11.14 -7.70
N ASN A 22 7.15 -11.04 -6.65
CA ASN A 22 7.53 -11.24 -5.26
C ASN A 22 6.82 -12.45 -4.64
N GLY A 23 6.27 -13.37 -5.45
CA GLY A 23 5.46 -14.47 -4.93
C GLY A 23 6.17 -15.43 -3.96
N ASN A 24 7.51 -15.44 -3.99
CA ASN A 24 8.38 -16.22 -3.10
C ASN A 24 9.20 -15.33 -2.14
N ALA A 25 8.76 -14.09 -1.88
CA ALA A 25 9.44 -13.19 -0.95
C ALA A 25 9.53 -13.78 0.47
N PRO A 26 10.52 -13.37 1.29
CA PRO A 26 10.61 -13.79 2.67
C PRO A 26 9.34 -13.47 3.47
N PHE A 27 8.95 -14.39 4.36
CA PHE A 27 7.82 -14.29 5.30
C PHE A 27 6.43 -14.35 4.65
N LEU A 28 6.12 -13.44 3.73
CA LEU A 28 4.85 -13.42 3.00
C LEU A 28 5.07 -13.95 1.58
N THR A 29 4.57 -15.16 1.32
CA THR A 29 4.58 -15.81 0.00
C THR A 29 3.15 -15.92 -0.51
N GLN A 30 2.98 -16.26 -1.80
CA GLN A 30 1.66 -16.58 -2.33
C GLN A 30 0.97 -17.70 -1.54
N GLY A 31 1.75 -18.71 -1.11
CA GLY A 31 1.23 -19.83 -0.32
C GLY A 31 0.73 -19.40 1.06
N SER A 32 1.50 -18.57 1.79
CA SER A 32 1.04 -18.10 3.10
C SER A 32 -0.12 -17.12 3.00
N LEU A 33 -0.15 -16.28 1.96
CA LEU A 33 -1.30 -15.42 1.71
C LEU A 33 -2.55 -16.22 1.36
N ALA A 34 -2.45 -17.26 0.53
CA ALA A 34 -3.58 -18.13 0.20
C ALA A 34 -4.19 -18.79 1.45
N GLN A 35 -3.35 -19.22 2.41
CA GLN A 35 -3.80 -19.74 3.70
C GLN A 35 -4.53 -18.67 4.54
N ILE A 36 -4.04 -17.43 4.54
CA ILE A 36 -4.70 -16.31 5.23
C ILE A 36 -6.09 -16.05 4.60
N GLU A 37 -6.18 -16.01 3.28
CA GLU A 37 -7.45 -15.79 2.58
C GLU A 37 -8.45 -16.92 2.83
N GLU A 38 -7.99 -18.17 2.85
CA GLU A 38 -8.82 -19.34 3.16
C GLU A 38 -9.33 -19.29 4.61
N ALA A 39 -8.44 -19.00 5.57
CA ALA A 39 -8.82 -18.89 6.97
C ALA A 39 -9.81 -17.74 7.23
N TYR A 40 -9.67 -16.63 6.49
CA TYR A 40 -10.59 -15.51 6.59
C TYR A 40 -11.95 -15.77 5.94
N GLY A 41 -11.96 -16.49 4.80
CA GLY A 41 -13.18 -17.01 4.18
C GLY A 41 -14.11 -15.98 3.54
N ALA A 42 -13.63 -14.78 3.22
CA ALA A 42 -14.45 -13.77 2.55
C ALA A 42 -14.58 -14.04 1.04
N PRO A 43 -15.75 -13.72 0.44
CA PRO A 43 -15.91 -13.68 -1.01
C PRO A 43 -14.93 -12.71 -1.68
N ALA A 44 -14.50 -13.02 -2.90
CA ALA A 44 -13.53 -12.20 -3.62
C ALA A 44 -14.08 -10.81 -3.98
N ASP A 45 -15.40 -10.68 -4.15
CA ASP A 45 -16.12 -9.45 -4.49
C ASP A 45 -16.60 -8.66 -3.26
N ASP A 46 -16.27 -9.10 -2.04
CA ASP A 46 -16.61 -8.34 -0.83
C ASP A 46 -15.82 -7.04 -0.77
N LEU A 47 -16.49 -5.92 -1.08
CA LEU A 47 -15.90 -4.58 -1.12
C LEU A 47 -15.29 -4.11 0.21
N ARG A 48 -15.62 -4.74 1.33
CA ARG A 48 -15.01 -4.43 2.64
C ARG A 48 -13.57 -4.92 2.74
N ILE A 49 -13.18 -5.87 1.88
CA ILE A 49 -11.90 -6.57 1.88
C ILE A 49 -11.17 -6.32 0.56
N SER A 50 -11.87 -6.47 -0.55
CA SER A 50 -11.42 -6.17 -1.90
C SER A 50 -11.76 -4.73 -2.26
N TYR A 51 -11.33 -3.78 -1.42
CA TYR A 51 -11.70 -2.37 -1.52
C TYR A 51 -11.29 -1.71 -2.85
N LEU A 52 -10.31 -2.26 -3.57
CA LEU A 52 -9.92 -1.78 -4.90
C LEU A 52 -11.03 -1.98 -5.97
N LEU A 53 -12.03 -2.82 -5.70
CA LEU A 53 -13.19 -3.02 -6.57
C LEU A 53 -14.25 -1.92 -6.41
N ASN A 54 -14.12 -1.05 -5.42
CA ASN A 54 -15.09 0.03 -5.23
C ASN A 54 -14.96 1.05 -6.36
N GLU A 55 -16.08 1.46 -6.95
CA GLU A 55 -16.08 2.43 -8.05
C GLU A 55 -15.98 3.89 -7.55
N ASP A 56 -16.37 4.14 -6.30
CA ASP A 56 -16.37 5.46 -5.67
C ASP A 56 -15.38 5.52 -4.50
N HIS A 57 -14.33 6.32 -4.69
CA HIS A 57 -13.35 6.66 -3.68
C HIS A 57 -13.34 8.16 -3.35
N GLY A 58 -14.41 8.91 -3.65
CA GLY A 58 -14.44 10.38 -3.59
C GLY A 58 -14.74 11.01 -2.21
N ARG A 59 -15.05 10.19 -1.20
CA ARG A 59 -15.34 10.66 0.18
C ARG A 59 -14.32 10.14 1.19
N LEU A 60 -13.08 10.00 0.75
CA LEU A 60 -11.98 9.50 1.55
C LEU A 60 -11.07 10.66 2.00
N PRO A 61 -10.18 10.42 2.98
CA PRO A 61 -9.31 11.47 3.48
C PRO A 61 -8.49 12.15 2.38
N THR A 62 -8.37 13.48 2.45
CA THR A 62 -7.59 14.27 1.49
C THR A 62 -6.07 14.15 1.70
N ARG A 63 -5.63 13.36 2.68
CA ARG A 63 -4.23 13.11 2.99
C ARG A 63 -4.02 11.64 3.30
N ALA A 64 -2.97 11.07 2.75
CA ALA A 64 -2.59 9.69 3.02
C ALA A 64 -1.08 9.58 3.21
N TYR A 65 -0.68 8.61 4.03
CA TYR A 65 0.72 8.26 4.21
C TYR A 65 0.87 6.75 4.05
N PHE A 66 1.77 6.34 3.16
CA PHE A 66 2.02 4.95 2.83
C PHE A 66 3.45 4.57 3.17
N GLN A 67 3.61 3.42 3.83
CA GLN A 67 4.89 2.77 4.04
C GLN A 67 4.84 1.43 3.31
N ILE A 68 5.61 1.31 2.24
CA ILE A 68 5.50 0.22 1.28
C ILE A 68 6.77 -0.63 1.34
N CYS A 69 6.62 -1.95 1.48
CA CYS A 69 7.73 -2.88 1.36
C CYS A 69 8.00 -3.18 -0.12
N GLY A 70 9.25 -3.04 -0.57
CA GLY A 70 9.62 -3.24 -1.98
C GLY A 70 9.62 -4.70 -2.40
N LEU A 71 10.02 -5.60 -1.49
CA LEU A 71 10.02 -7.06 -1.68
C LEU A 71 8.76 -7.68 -1.07
N ASP A 72 7.61 -7.16 -1.48
CA ASP A 72 6.29 -7.58 -1.00
C ASP A 72 5.37 -7.88 -2.18
N LEU A 73 4.66 -9.01 -2.12
CA LEU A 73 3.72 -9.41 -3.15
C LEU A 73 2.45 -8.53 -3.17
N LEU A 74 2.17 -7.81 -2.08
CA LEU A 74 1.06 -6.85 -1.96
C LEU A 74 1.45 -5.41 -2.35
N ARG A 75 2.70 -5.18 -2.76
CA ARG A 75 3.26 -3.85 -3.05
C ARG A 75 2.38 -3.05 -4.03
N ASP A 76 2.02 -3.65 -5.16
CA ASP A 76 1.37 -2.92 -6.25
C ASP A 76 -0.09 -2.60 -5.93
N GLU A 77 -0.78 -3.40 -5.09
CA GLU A 77 -2.12 -3.06 -4.59
C GLU A 77 -2.11 -1.72 -3.83
N THR A 78 -1.02 -1.43 -3.10
CA THR A 78 -0.90 -0.17 -2.34
C THR A 78 -0.67 1.03 -3.24
N PHE A 79 0.15 0.88 -4.29
CA PHE A 79 0.34 1.94 -5.30
C PHE A 79 -0.92 2.19 -6.12
N LEU A 80 -1.65 1.14 -6.49
CA LEU A 80 -2.95 1.29 -7.14
C LEU A 80 -3.93 2.03 -6.22
N TRP A 81 -3.93 1.68 -4.92
CA TRP A 81 -4.80 2.35 -3.96
C TRP A 81 -4.52 3.86 -3.89
N GLU A 82 -3.25 4.24 -3.83
CA GLU A 82 -2.83 5.63 -3.82
C GLU A 82 -3.31 6.38 -5.07
N LYS A 83 -3.14 5.79 -6.27
CA LYS A 83 -3.64 6.37 -7.52
C LYS A 83 -5.14 6.60 -7.51
N LEU A 84 -5.90 5.65 -6.97
CA LEU A 84 -7.36 5.76 -6.86
C LEU A 84 -7.76 6.88 -5.88
N LEU A 85 -7.09 7.02 -4.74
CA LEU A 85 -7.32 8.12 -3.81
C LEU A 85 -7.02 9.49 -4.44
N ALA A 86 -5.87 9.62 -5.12
CA ALA A 86 -5.50 10.83 -5.83
C ALA A 86 -6.54 11.18 -6.92
N LYS A 87 -6.94 10.19 -7.73
CA LYS A 87 -7.90 10.37 -8.83
C LYS A 87 -9.30 10.75 -8.36
N HIS A 88 -9.82 10.11 -7.32
CA HIS A 88 -11.23 10.25 -6.92
C HIS A 88 -11.46 11.23 -5.76
N SER A 89 -10.53 11.31 -4.81
CA SER A 89 -10.62 12.19 -3.62
C SER A 89 -9.69 13.40 -3.67
N GLY A 90 -8.82 13.51 -4.67
CA GLY A 90 -7.78 14.54 -4.69
C GLY A 90 -6.80 14.41 -3.51
N THR A 91 -6.63 13.19 -3.00
CA THR A 91 -5.79 12.91 -1.85
C THR A 91 -4.32 13.24 -2.15
N GLN A 92 -3.68 14.00 -1.26
CA GLN A 92 -2.24 14.22 -1.27
C GLN A 92 -1.55 13.12 -0.47
N SER A 93 -0.62 12.43 -1.11
CA SER A 93 0.05 11.27 -0.52
C SER A 93 1.53 11.54 -0.26
N LYS A 94 2.03 11.06 0.89
CA LYS A 94 3.47 10.80 1.10
C LYS A 94 3.67 9.28 1.05
N ILE A 95 4.72 8.83 0.37
CA ILE A 95 5.06 7.42 0.26
C ILE A 95 6.52 7.22 0.67
N ASP A 96 6.77 6.37 1.66
CA ASP A 96 8.09 5.81 1.93
C ASP A 96 8.14 4.36 1.43
N LEU A 97 8.92 4.11 0.38
CA LEU A 97 9.14 2.79 -0.21
C LEU A 97 10.46 2.20 0.31
N TYR A 98 10.38 1.10 1.05
CA TYR A 98 11.53 0.35 1.54
C TYR A 98 11.96 -0.72 0.53
N SER A 99 12.74 -0.29 -0.46
CA SER A 99 13.27 -1.12 -1.53
C SER A 99 14.07 -2.31 -0.99
N GLY A 100 13.75 -3.51 -1.47
CA GLY A 100 14.41 -4.75 -1.06
C GLY A 100 14.00 -5.30 0.32
N LEU A 101 13.22 -4.56 1.11
CA LEU A 101 12.73 -5.06 2.39
C LEU A 101 11.41 -5.83 2.25
N PRO A 102 11.25 -6.99 2.93
CA PRO A 102 10.07 -7.83 2.81
C PRO A 102 8.92 -7.37 3.71
N HIS A 103 7.73 -7.91 3.46
CA HIS A 103 6.54 -7.67 4.27
C HIS A 103 6.81 -7.88 5.76
N GLY A 104 6.55 -6.87 6.58
CA GLY A 104 6.69 -6.97 8.03
C GLY A 104 8.12 -6.85 8.57
N PHE A 105 9.09 -6.37 7.76
CA PHE A 105 10.49 -6.22 8.20
C PHE A 105 10.64 -5.41 9.50
N TRP A 106 9.74 -4.45 9.76
CA TRP A 106 9.74 -3.60 10.96
C TRP A 106 9.64 -4.38 12.28
N ARG A 107 9.27 -5.67 12.24
CA ARG A 107 9.26 -6.55 13.42
C ARG A 107 10.65 -7.00 13.86
N PHE A 108 11.68 -6.84 13.03
CA PHE A 108 13.06 -7.19 13.36
C PHE A 108 13.73 -6.01 14.09
N LEU A 109 13.49 -5.90 15.40
CA LEU A 109 13.85 -4.72 16.22
C LEU A 109 15.35 -4.42 16.29
N HIS A 110 16.21 -5.39 15.95
CA HIS A 110 17.66 -5.20 15.89
C HIS A 110 18.17 -4.72 14.52
N SER A 111 17.31 -4.59 13.52
CA SER A 111 17.69 -4.06 12.21
C SER A 111 17.65 -2.54 12.19
N LYS A 112 18.62 -1.90 11.52
CA LYS A 112 18.59 -0.43 11.31
C LYS A 112 17.32 0.01 10.59
N ALA A 113 16.90 -0.76 9.58
CA ALA A 113 15.71 -0.43 8.81
C ALA A 113 14.44 -0.35 9.66
N SER A 114 14.28 -1.22 10.67
CA SER A 114 13.15 -1.15 11.60
C SER A 114 13.17 0.12 12.45
N SER A 115 14.35 0.60 12.83
CA SER A 115 14.51 1.89 13.52
C SER A 115 14.13 3.05 12.60
N ASP A 116 14.66 3.05 11.37
CA ASP A 116 14.36 4.10 10.39
C ASP A 116 12.85 4.15 10.06
N TRP A 117 12.22 2.98 9.92
CA TRP A 117 10.77 2.86 9.72
C TRP A 117 9.95 3.50 10.85
N LEU A 118 10.40 3.36 12.11
CA LEU A 118 9.69 3.97 13.23
C LEU A 118 9.80 5.51 13.19
N ASP A 119 10.97 6.05 12.85
CA ASP A 119 11.17 7.48 12.70
C ASP A 119 10.30 8.04 11.55
N ASP A 120 10.25 7.33 10.44
CA ASP A 120 9.40 7.67 9.29
C ASP A 120 7.91 7.62 9.64
N LEU A 121 7.48 6.60 10.38
CA LEU A 121 6.11 6.48 10.87
C LEU A 121 5.71 7.70 11.70
N ILE A 122 6.55 8.09 12.66
CA ILE A 122 6.31 9.27 13.50
C ILE A 122 6.20 10.52 12.63
N GLU A 123 7.07 10.70 11.64
CA GLU A 123 7.04 11.85 10.75
C GLU A 123 5.82 11.84 9.81
N GLY A 124 5.42 10.67 9.32
CA GLY A 124 4.19 10.49 8.56
C GLY A 124 2.95 10.86 9.36
N PHE A 125 2.89 10.47 10.64
CA PHE A 125 1.82 10.90 11.55
C PHE A 125 1.79 12.41 11.77
N ARG A 126 2.95 13.05 11.94
CA ARG A 126 3.04 14.52 12.03
C ARG A 126 2.47 15.16 10.78
N LEU A 127 2.84 14.65 9.60
CA LEU A 127 2.24 15.09 8.35
C LEU A 127 0.73 14.98 8.48
N LEU A 128 0.15 13.80 8.72
CA LEU A 128 -1.31 13.62 8.73
C LEU A 128 -2.06 14.53 9.72
N LEU A 129 -1.49 14.81 10.90
CA LEU A 129 -2.15 15.52 11.99
C LEU A 129 -1.96 17.04 11.98
N LEU A 130 -0.87 17.55 11.40
CA LEU A 130 -0.62 18.98 11.37
C LEU A 130 -1.52 19.66 10.34
N ALA A 131 -2.11 20.81 10.71
CA ALA A 131 -2.94 21.60 9.84
C ALA A 131 -2.11 22.16 8.67
N ASN A 132 -2.58 21.98 7.43
CA ASN A 132 -1.98 22.67 6.29
C ASN A 132 -2.40 24.14 6.31
N GLU A 133 -1.45 25.04 6.59
CA GLU A 133 -1.56 26.44 6.18
C GLU A 133 -1.40 26.52 4.66
N GLY A 134 -2.50 26.29 3.94
CA GLY A 134 -2.63 26.67 2.53
C GLY A 134 -1.87 25.81 1.51
N SER A 135 -2.52 24.76 0.99
CA SER A 135 -2.42 24.41 -0.43
C SER A 135 -3.60 23.51 -0.78
N ARG A 136 -4.40 23.91 -1.79
CA ARG A 136 -5.58 23.19 -2.30
C ARG A 136 -5.32 22.55 -3.68
N VAL A 137 -4.07 22.32 -4.04
CA VAL A 137 -3.72 21.66 -5.30
C VAL A 137 -3.12 20.30 -4.96
N ALA A 138 -3.65 19.23 -5.57
CA ALA A 138 -3.04 17.91 -5.48
C ALA A 138 -1.63 17.99 -6.08
N GLU A 139 -0.59 17.95 -5.25
CA GLU A 139 0.78 17.74 -5.69
C GLU A 139 0.97 16.23 -5.93
N GLU A 140 1.86 15.88 -6.86
CA GLU A 140 2.27 14.49 -7.08
C GLU A 140 2.69 13.83 -5.76
N ALA A 141 2.38 12.54 -5.61
CA ALA A 141 2.73 11.80 -4.41
C ALA A 141 4.23 11.95 -4.12
N LYS A 142 4.57 12.40 -2.90
CA LYS A 142 5.97 12.53 -2.50
C LYS A 142 6.53 11.15 -2.20
N LEU A 143 7.06 10.50 -3.24
CA LEU A 143 7.72 9.20 -3.16
C LEU A 143 9.16 9.36 -2.69
N ASN A 144 9.49 8.68 -1.60
CA ASN A 144 10.81 8.56 -1.05
C ASN A 144 11.23 7.09 -1.09
N VAL A 145 12.27 6.77 -1.86
CA VAL A 145 12.77 5.40 -1.99
C VAL A 145 13.95 5.21 -1.05
N LYS A 146 13.82 4.25 -0.13
CA LYS A 146 14.81 3.86 0.86
C LYS A 146 15.32 2.46 0.50
N GLY A 147 16.63 2.31 0.29
CA GLY A 147 17.25 1.00 0.06
C GLY A 147 17.95 0.47 1.31
N LEU A 148 18.51 -0.74 1.18
CA LEU A 148 19.62 -1.18 2.03
C LEU A 148 20.87 -0.34 1.76
#